data_AF-A0A1F7AKA3-F1
#
_entry.id   AF-A0A1F7AKA3-F1
#
_cell.length_a   1.000
_cell.length_b   1.000
_cell.length_c   1.000
_cell.angle_alpha   90.00
_cell.angle_beta   90.00
_cell.angle_gamma   90.00
#
_symmetry.space_group_name_H-M   'P 1'
#
loop_
_entity.id
_entity.type
_entity.pdbx_description
1 polymer ?
#
loop_
_entity_poly.entity_id
_entity_poly.type
_entity_poly.pdbx_seq_one_letter_code
_entity_poly.pdbx_strand_id
1 'polypeptide(L)'
;MTITAGQVIALAQNTKALSKEQLTRISDLAPFMNETDLGKLHQMIAAVQAAEVEDMKKELETRQKVGSAYQEWKADKFRGDLQVKEGSVKGQEAAHAESLIQNI
;
A
#
# COMPACT_ATOMS: atom_id res chain seq x y z
N MET A 1 19.77 25.99 -16.91
CA MET A 1 18.33 26.04 -17.18
C MET A 1 17.74 26.93 -16.11
N THR A 2 17.14 28.06 -16.47
CA THR A 2 16.64 29.04 -15.49
C THR A 2 15.30 28.60 -14.94
N ILE A 3 15.20 28.50 -13.61
CA ILE A 3 13.96 28.17 -12.90
C ILE A 3 13.16 29.45 -12.70
N THR A 4 11.89 29.43 -13.11
CA THR A 4 10.95 30.54 -12.95
C THR A 4 10.05 30.33 -11.75
N ALA A 5 9.51 31.43 -11.20
CA ALA A 5 8.51 31.37 -10.13
C ALA A 5 7.30 30.49 -10.51
N GLY A 6 6.83 30.60 -11.76
CA GLY A 6 5.73 29.77 -12.26
C GLY A 6 6.02 28.27 -12.22
N GLN A 7 7.25 27.85 -12.54
CA GLN A 7 7.65 26.44 -12.46
C GLN A 7 7.71 25.96 -11.01
N VAL A 8 8.20 26.78 -10.08
CA VAL A 8 8.22 26.44 -8.65
C VAL A 8 6.82 26.30 -8.08
N ILE A 9 5.92 27.24 -8.42
CA ILE A 9 4.52 27.21 -7.98
C ILE A 9 3.80 25.98 -8.53
N ALA A 10 3.99 25.66 -9.82
CA ALA A 10 3.40 24.48 -10.43
C ALA A 10 3.88 23.18 -9.77
N LEU A 11 5.19 23.08 -9.49
CA LEU A 11 5.75 21.93 -8.78
C LEU A 11 5.14 21.82 -7.36
N ALA A 12 5.05 22.94 -6.64
CA ALA A 12 4.43 22.98 -5.32
C ALA A 12 2.95 22.54 -5.37
N GLN A 13 2.16 23.02 -6.32
CA GLN A 13 0.75 22.65 -6.42
C GLN A 13 0.53 21.16 -6.75
N ASN A 14 1.50 20.55 -7.44
CA ASN A 14 1.45 19.13 -7.78
C ASN A 14 1.91 18.21 -6.64
N THR A 15 2.60 18.74 -5.62
CA THR A 15 2.98 17.95 -4.44
C THR A 15 1.86 17.94 -3.42
N LYS A 16 1.49 16.77 -2.93
CA LYS A 16 0.41 16.61 -1.94
C LYS A 16 0.91 16.70 -0.50
N ALA A 17 2.23 16.58 -0.31
CA ALA A 17 2.89 16.71 0.97
C ALA A 17 2.95 18.14 1.54
N LEU A 18 2.68 19.18 0.74
CA LEU A 18 2.67 20.57 1.24
C LEU A 18 1.28 20.96 1.76
N SER A 19 1.26 21.66 2.90
CA SER A 19 0.05 22.22 3.46
C SER A 19 -0.46 23.40 2.62
N LYS A 20 -1.77 23.69 2.73
CA LYS A 20 -2.38 24.85 2.05
C LYS A 20 -1.66 26.16 2.38
N GLU A 21 -1.24 26.34 3.63
CA GLU A 21 -0.50 27.53 4.06
C GLU A 21 0.88 27.62 3.39
N GLN A 22 1.59 26.51 3.28
CA GLN A 22 2.89 26.46 2.58
C GLN A 22 2.72 26.78 1.09
N LEU A 23 1.69 26.23 0.45
CA LEU A 23 1.37 26.51 -0.95
C LEU A 23 1.05 28.00 -1.18
N THR A 24 0.28 28.62 -0.29
CA THR A 24 0.00 30.07 -0.33
C THR A 24 1.30 30.86 -0.18
N ARG A 25 2.13 30.57 0.82
CA ARG A 25 3.41 31.27 1.02
C ARG A 25 4.34 31.14 -0.19
N ILE A 26 4.41 29.97 -0.81
CA ILE A 26 5.21 29.76 -2.02
C ILE A 26 4.65 30.60 -3.17
N SER A 27 3.33 30.61 -3.36
CA SER A 27 2.67 31.38 -4.42
C SER A 27 2.88 32.89 -4.26
N ASP A 28 2.84 33.38 -3.02
CA ASP A 28 3.00 34.80 -2.71
C ASP A 28 4.46 35.26 -2.81
N LEU A 29 5.42 34.43 -2.40
CA LEU A 29 6.82 34.83 -2.29
C LEU A 29 7.65 34.51 -3.54
N ALA A 30 7.37 33.41 -4.25
CA ALA A 30 8.17 33.00 -5.41
C ALA A 30 8.32 34.09 -6.50
N PRO A 31 7.31 34.92 -6.82
CA PRO A 31 7.48 35.98 -7.83
C PRO A 31 8.52 37.05 -7.47
N PHE A 32 8.84 37.21 -6.18
CA PHE A 32 9.80 38.20 -5.68
C PHE A 32 11.19 37.60 -5.44
N MET A 33 11.36 36.29 -5.64
CA MET A 33 12.63 35.59 -5.45
C MET A 33 13.53 35.72 -6.68
N ASN A 34 14.84 35.79 -6.44
CA ASN A 34 15.83 35.67 -7.52
C ASN A 34 15.97 34.20 -7.98
N GLU A 35 16.66 33.99 -9.10
CA GLU A 35 16.87 32.66 -9.69
C GLU A 35 17.53 31.65 -8.74
N THR A 36 18.48 32.10 -7.91
CA THR A 36 19.17 31.21 -6.95
C THR A 36 18.20 30.68 -5.90
N ASP A 37 17.35 31.57 -5.36
CA ASP A 37 16.38 31.20 -4.33
C ASP A 37 15.27 30.33 -4.91
N LEU A 38 14.82 30.62 -6.13
CA LEU A 38 13.89 29.77 -6.87
C LEU A 38 14.47 28.38 -7.14
N GLY A 39 15.75 28.28 -7.50
CA GLY A 39 16.45 27.02 -7.69
C GLY A 39 16.48 26.17 -6.42
N LYS A 40 16.80 26.79 -5.27
CA LYS A 40 16.78 26.11 -3.96
C LYS A 40 15.37 25.66 -3.59
N LEU A 41 14.38 26.53 -3.77
CA LEU A 41 12.98 26.21 -3.44
C LEU A 41 12.47 25.05 -4.31
N HIS A 42 12.79 25.04 -5.61
CA HIS A 42 12.49 23.93 -6.50
C HIS A 42 13.10 22.60 -6.01
N GLN A 43 14.38 22.61 -5.64
CA GLN A 43 15.06 21.41 -5.11
C GLN A 43 14.43 20.89 -3.82
N MET A 44 14.04 21.80 -2.90
CA MET A 44 13.38 21.44 -1.66
C MET A 44 12.02 20.78 -1.92
N ILE A 45 11.21 21.36 -2.81
CA ILE A 45 9.89 20.80 -3.15
C ILE A 45 10.05 19.44 -3.84
N ALA A 46 11.00 19.31 -4.76
CA ALA A 46 11.28 18.05 -5.44
C ALA A 46 11.71 16.95 -4.45
N ALA A 47 12.53 17.29 -3.45
CA ALA A 47 12.93 16.35 -2.40
C ALA A 47 11.75 15.91 -1.54
N VAL A 48 10.86 16.83 -1.16
CA VAL A 48 9.62 16.51 -0.43
C VAL A 48 8.72 15.58 -1.25
N GLN A 49 8.55 15.85 -2.55
CA GLN A 49 7.77 15.00 -3.43
C GLN A 49 8.38 13.60 -3.57
N ALA A 50 9.70 13.49 -3.68
CA ALA A 50 10.38 12.21 -3.73
C ALA A 50 10.19 11.39 -2.44
N ALA A 51 10.25 12.04 -1.27
CA ALA A 51 9.98 11.39 0.01
C ALA A 51 8.54 10.87 0.09
N GLU A 52 7.56 11.66 -0.36
CA GLU A 52 6.15 11.23 -0.41
C GLU A 52 5.94 10.01 -1.31
N VAL A 53 6.58 9.98 -2.48
CA VAL A 53 6.52 8.82 -3.39
C VAL A 53 7.12 7.57 -2.76
N GLU A 54 8.23 7.71 -2.03
CA GLU A 54 8.88 6.60 -1.34
C GLU A 54 8.00 6.04 -0.21
N ASP A 55 7.36 6.92 0.57
CA ASP A 55 6.44 6.50 1.63
C ASP A 55 5.19 5.80 1.06
N MET A 56 4.63 6.32 -0.04
CA MET A 56 3.54 5.63 -0.76
C MET A 56 3.95 4.25 -1.26
N LYS A 57 5.20 4.10 -1.74
CA LYS A 57 5.74 2.81 -2.17
C LYS A 57 5.78 1.80 -1.03
N LYS A 58 6.31 2.20 0.14
CA LYS A 58 6.38 1.34 1.33
C LYS A 58 4.99 0.91 1.81
N GLU A 59 4.03 1.84 1.78
CA GLU A 59 2.64 1.54 2.14
C GLU A 59 2.03 0.52 1.16
N LEU A 60 2.25 0.68 -0.15
CA LEU A 60 1.79 -0.27 -1.16
C LEU A 60 2.43 -1.66 -0.97
N GLU A 61 3.73 -1.73 -0.73
CA GLU A 61 4.43 -3.00 -0.45
C GLU A 61 3.87 -3.67 0.80
N THR A 62 3.58 -2.90 1.84
CA THR A 62 2.99 -3.42 3.08
C THR A 62 1.59 -3.98 2.82
N ARG A 63 0.75 -3.23 2.08
CA ARG A 63 -0.60 -3.70 1.68
C ARG A 63 -0.54 -4.96 0.83
N GLN A 64 0.41 -5.04 -0.10
CA GLN A 64 0.60 -6.23 -0.93
C GLN A 64 0.97 -7.44 -0.08
N LYS A 65 1.93 -7.30 0.86
CA LYS A 65 2.31 -8.38 1.78
C LYS A 65 1.14 -8.84 2.63
N VAL A 66 0.40 -7.92 3.22
CA VAL A 66 -0.79 -8.24 4.03
C VAL A 66 -1.88 -8.93 3.19
N GLY A 67 -2.11 -8.43 1.97
CA GLY A 67 -3.06 -9.02 1.02
C GLY A 67 -2.69 -10.46 0.65
N SER A 68 -1.42 -10.71 0.29
CA SER A 68 -0.93 -12.06 -0.01
C SER A 68 -1.04 -12.99 1.20
N ALA A 69 -0.61 -12.53 2.38
CA ALA A 69 -0.72 -13.32 3.61
C ALA A 69 -2.19 -13.68 3.94
N TYR A 70 -3.13 -12.78 3.68
CA TYR A 70 -4.56 -13.07 3.85
C TYR A 70 -5.06 -14.12 2.86
N GLN A 71 -4.64 -14.07 1.59
CA GLN A 71 -5.01 -15.10 0.61
C GLN A 71 -4.41 -16.46 0.96
N GLU A 72 -3.16 -16.50 1.41
CA GLU A 72 -2.51 -17.72 1.88
C GLU A 72 -3.22 -18.32 3.09
N TRP A 73 -3.52 -17.49 4.10
CA TRP A 73 -4.29 -17.92 5.28
C TRP A 73 -5.66 -18.48 4.90
N LYS A 74 -6.36 -17.82 3.96
CA LYS A 74 -7.68 -18.27 3.50
C LYS A 74 -7.60 -19.62 2.78
N ALA A 75 -6.59 -19.81 1.94
CA ALA A 75 -6.36 -21.08 1.24
C ALA A 75 -6.01 -22.20 2.22
N ASP A 76 -5.20 -21.92 3.24
CA ASP A 76 -4.83 -22.88 4.28
C ASP A 76 -6.03 -23.30 5.14
N LYS A 77 -6.85 -22.33 5.56
CA LYS A 77 -8.11 -22.61 6.29
C LYS A 77 -9.05 -23.51 5.49
N PHE A 78 -9.26 -23.19 4.22
CA PHE A 78 -10.11 -24.02 3.36
C PHE A 78 -9.59 -25.45 3.21
N ARG A 79 -8.26 -25.62 3.10
CA ARG A 79 -7.63 -26.95 3.05
C ARG A 79 -7.83 -27.72 4.36
N GLY A 80 -7.65 -27.07 5.50
CA GLY A 80 -7.89 -27.67 6.82
C GLY A 80 -9.34 -28.13 6.99
N ASP A 81 -10.30 -27.29 6.61
CA ASP A 81 -11.73 -27.63 6.68
C ASP A 81 -12.10 -28.83 5.80
N LEU A 82 -11.48 -28.97 4.63
CA LEU A 82 -11.64 -30.14 3.76
C LEU A 82 -11.09 -31.41 4.41
N GLN A 83 -9.88 -31.38 4.97
CA GLN A 83 -9.27 -32.54 5.63
C GLN A 83 -10.12 -33.04 6.82
N VAL A 84 -10.67 -32.12 7.62
CA VAL A 84 -11.56 -32.47 8.74
C VAL A 84 -12.83 -33.16 8.24
N LYS A 85 -13.42 -32.69 7.14
CA LYS A 85 -14.60 -33.32 6.53
C LYS A 85 -14.28 -34.70 5.98
N GLU A 86 -13.17 -34.87 5.26
CA GLU A 86 -12.75 -36.17 4.73
C GLU A 86 -12.49 -37.19 5.82
N GLY A 87 -11.82 -36.79 6.92
CA GLY A 87 -11.60 -37.66 8.08
C GLY A 87 -12.91 -38.10 8.74
N SER A 88 -13.88 -37.18 8.84
CA SER A 88 -15.20 -37.48 9.40
C SER A 88 -15.98 -38.48 8.55
N VAL A 89 -15.97 -38.33 7.22
CA VAL A 89 -16.63 -39.26 6.29
C VAL A 89 -16.01 -40.64 6.38
N LYS A 90 -14.67 -40.74 6.31
CA LYS A 90 -13.97 -42.03 6.43
C LYS A 90 -14.23 -42.72 7.77
N GLY A 91 -14.31 -41.96 8.87
CA GLY A 91 -14.66 -42.49 10.18
C GLY A 91 -16.09 -43.05 10.23
N GLN A 92 -17.06 -42.36 9.61
CA GLN A 92 -18.44 -42.83 9.50
C GLN A 92 -18.54 -44.09 8.63
N GLU A 93 -17.83 -44.14 7.50
CA GLU A 93 -17.77 -45.31 6.63
C GLU A 93 -17.16 -46.52 7.35
N ALA A 94 -16.08 -46.32 8.10
CA ALA A 94 -15.46 -47.38 8.90
C ALA A 94 -16.40 -47.91 9.99
N ALA A 95 -17.05 -47.02 10.75
CA ALA A 95 -18.02 -47.41 11.77
C ALA A 95 -19.23 -48.15 11.18
N HIS A 96 -19.69 -47.72 9.99
CA HIS A 96 -20.78 -48.40 9.29
C HIS A 96 -20.38 -49.79 8.81
N ALA A 97 -19.16 -49.94 8.26
CA ALA A 97 -18.63 -51.24 7.85
C ALA A 97 -18.47 -52.20 9.05
N GLU A 98 -17.97 -51.72 10.19
CA GLU A 98 -17.91 -52.51 11.43
C GLU A 98 -19.29 -52.96 11.91
N SER A 99 -20.29 -52.07 11.86
CA SER A 99 -21.66 -52.42 12.23
C SER A 99 -22.28 -53.48 11.31
N LEU A 100 -21.97 -53.46 10.01
CA LEU A 100 -22.45 -54.49 9.09
C LEU A 100 -21.80 -55.85 9.37
N ILE A 101 -20.52 -55.89 9.72
CA ILE A 101 -19.81 -57.13 10.06
C ILE A 101 -20.34 -57.76 11.36
N GLN A 102 -20.67 -56.95 12.38
CA GLN A 102 -21.21 -57.46 13.65
C GLN A 102 -22.64 -58.01 13.56
N ASN A 103 -23.38 -57.66 12.51
CA ASN A 103 -24.77 -58.07 12.30
C ASN A 103 -24.92 -59.24 11.30
N ILE A 104 -23.82 -59.92 10.97
CA ILE A 104 -23.76 -61.17 10.18
C ILE A 104 -23.50 -62.34 11.13
#